data_AF-A0A0C3BZV4-F1
#
_entry.id   AF-A0A0C3BZV4-F1
#
_cell.length_a   1.000
_cell.length_b   1.000
_cell.length_c   1.000
_cell.angle_alpha   90.00
_cell.angle_beta   90.00
_cell.angle_gamma   90.00
#
_symmetry.space_group_name_H-M   'P 1'
#
loop_
_entity.id
_entity.type
_entity.pdbx_description
1 polymer ?
#
loop_
_entity_poly.entity_id
_entity_poly.type
_entity_poly.pdbx_seq_one_letter_code
_entity_poly.pdbx_strand_id
1 'polypeptide(L)'
;MWRAFRKRLAPPMASGMPAIPPTSVHISSLSVQSLSTAPTSSPILRLSQELLDGIIDAVAILDIEEDYYDGGFPSICACSLVFRGFLSQSRWHLFSKISIGCLAHVQETVSRSLERIKSLYYIMKRNPQIVAYIQELTLKTAPGNNTWITEDPYFRRILARL
;
A
#
# COMPACT_ATOMS: atom_id res chain seq x y z
N MET A 1 6.16 22.86 -8.07
CA MET A 1 7.41 23.08 -8.85
C MET A 1 8.24 21.80 -8.73
N TRP A 2 8.10 20.90 -9.70
CA TRP A 2 8.67 19.55 -9.67
C TRP A 2 10.12 19.57 -10.20
N ARG A 3 11.08 19.02 -9.44
CA ARG A 3 12.45 18.78 -9.93
C ARG A 3 12.63 17.29 -10.24
N ALA A 4 12.63 16.98 -11.52
CA ALA A 4 13.10 15.73 -12.08
C ALA A 4 14.61 15.81 -12.33
N PHE A 5 15.40 14.86 -11.81
CA PHE A 5 16.76 14.61 -12.28
C PHE A 5 17.10 13.13 -12.10
N ARG A 6 16.95 12.35 -13.17
CA ARG A 6 17.66 11.08 -13.39
C ARG A 6 18.29 11.17 -14.77
N LYS A 7 19.56 11.55 -14.82
CA LYS A 7 20.41 11.34 -16.00
C LYS A 7 21.27 10.10 -15.75
N ARG A 8 21.06 9.09 -16.59
CA ARG A 8 22.01 7.98 -16.81
C ARG A 8 23.18 8.55 -17.61
N LEU A 9 24.40 8.24 -17.23
CA LEU A 9 25.58 8.33 -18.08
C LEU A 9 26.30 6.98 -18.02
N ALA A 10 26.53 6.41 -19.20
CA ALA A 10 27.35 5.22 -19.43
C ALA A 10 28.85 5.56 -19.29
N PRO A 11 29.72 4.57 -19.07
CA PRO A 11 31.15 4.80 -18.82
C PRO A 11 31.96 4.87 -20.13
N PRO A 12 33.06 5.63 -20.19
CA PRO A 12 34.06 5.49 -21.24
C PRO A 12 35.16 4.47 -20.87
N MET A 13 35.69 3.80 -21.89
CA MET A 13 36.72 2.77 -21.83
C MET A 13 38.15 3.34 -21.72
N ALA A 14 38.97 2.61 -20.96
CA ALA A 14 40.41 2.30 -21.11
C ALA A 14 41.46 3.40 -21.37
N SER A 15 42.42 3.54 -20.43
CA SER A 15 43.85 3.23 -20.66
C SER A 15 44.65 3.38 -19.34
N GLY A 16 45.69 2.55 -19.14
CA GLY A 16 46.74 2.79 -18.14
C GLY A 16 46.89 1.75 -17.02
N MET A 17 47.67 0.69 -17.29
CA MET A 17 48.30 -0.20 -16.29
C MET A 17 49.28 0.59 -15.38
N PRO A 18 49.56 0.15 -14.13
CA PRO A 18 50.56 -0.91 -13.89
C PRO A 18 50.12 -2.00 -12.90
N ALA A 19 50.75 -3.15 -13.06
CA ALA A 19 50.54 -4.39 -12.32
C ALA A 19 50.91 -4.28 -10.82
N ILE A 20 50.01 -4.74 -9.96
CA ILE A 20 50.21 -4.93 -8.52
C ILE A 20 50.40 -6.43 -8.28
N PRO A 21 51.42 -6.87 -7.53
CA PRO A 21 51.65 -8.29 -7.24
C PRO A 21 50.53 -8.88 -6.36
N PRO A 22 50.18 -10.17 -6.53
CA PRO A 22 49.11 -10.79 -5.77
C PRO A 22 49.56 -11.05 -4.32
N THR A 23 48.97 -10.32 -3.38
CA THR A 23 49.04 -10.67 -1.96
C THR A 23 48.14 -11.88 -1.73
N SER A 24 48.78 -13.05 -1.56
CA SER A 24 48.14 -14.28 -1.11
C SER A 24 47.47 -14.05 0.24
N VAL A 25 46.13 -13.94 0.24
CA VAL A 25 45.33 -14.02 1.47
C VAL A 25 44.88 -15.46 1.58
N HIS A 26 45.43 -16.14 2.58
CA HIS A 26 45.10 -17.48 3.00
C HIS A 26 43.59 -17.59 3.24
N ILE A 27 42.90 -18.34 2.38
CA ILE A 27 41.50 -18.73 2.60
C ILE A 27 41.52 -19.78 3.71
N SER A 28 41.32 -19.35 4.95
CA SER A 28 40.96 -20.27 6.02
C SER A 28 39.52 -20.71 5.80
N SER A 29 39.38 -21.97 5.43
CA SER A 29 38.12 -22.71 5.34
C SER A 29 37.39 -22.70 6.68
N LEU A 30 36.37 -21.85 6.81
CA LEU A 30 35.34 -22.05 7.82
C LEU A 30 34.26 -22.94 7.21
N SER A 31 34.38 -24.25 7.48
CA SER A 31 33.24 -25.17 7.43
C SER A 31 32.19 -24.70 8.42
N VAL A 32 31.27 -23.86 7.97
CA VAL A 32 30.02 -23.63 8.68
C VAL A 32 29.15 -24.84 8.38
N GLN A 33 29.12 -25.74 9.36
CA GLN A 33 28.25 -26.90 9.40
C GLN A 33 26.83 -26.45 9.03
N SER A 34 26.23 -27.12 8.03
CA SER A 34 24.84 -26.93 7.67
C SER A 34 23.98 -27.33 8.88
N LEU A 35 23.58 -26.34 9.66
CA LEU A 35 22.55 -26.50 10.68
C LEU A 35 21.27 -26.84 9.93
N SER A 36 20.84 -28.09 10.04
CA SER A 36 19.57 -28.58 9.51
C SER A 36 18.44 -27.75 10.13
N THR A 37 18.02 -26.71 9.42
CA THR A 37 16.83 -25.95 9.77
C THR A 37 15.63 -26.74 9.30
N ALA A 38 15.04 -27.50 10.24
CA ALA A 38 13.65 -27.90 10.10
C ALA A 38 12.84 -26.65 9.69
N PRO A 39 11.91 -26.73 8.72
CA PRO A 39 11.11 -25.58 8.33
C PRO A 39 10.30 -25.16 9.55
N THR A 40 10.75 -24.13 10.25
CA THR A 40 10.03 -23.48 11.32
C THR A 40 8.90 -22.71 10.66
N SER A 41 7.82 -23.44 10.30
CA SER A 41 6.59 -22.84 9.84
C SER A 41 6.15 -21.86 10.92
N SER A 42 6.15 -20.56 10.58
CA SER A 42 5.78 -19.50 11.52
C SER A 42 4.45 -19.85 12.20
N PRO A 43 4.32 -19.72 13.53
CA PRO A 43 3.11 -20.12 14.27
C PRO A 43 1.84 -19.44 13.74
N ILE A 44 1.98 -18.23 13.20
CA ILE A 44 0.91 -17.47 12.53
C ILE A 44 0.32 -18.21 11.32
N LEU A 45 1.12 -19.01 10.61
CA LEU A 45 0.65 -19.79 9.46
C LEU A 45 -0.15 -21.04 9.87
N ARG A 46 -0.22 -21.35 11.17
CA ARG A 46 -0.98 -22.50 11.71
C ARG A 46 -2.35 -22.10 12.26
N LEU A 47 -2.69 -20.81 12.23
CA LEU A 47 -4.00 -20.33 12.65
C LEU A 47 -5.07 -20.80 11.67
N SER A 48 -6.24 -21.18 12.20
CA SER A 48 -7.41 -21.45 11.36
C SER A 48 -7.90 -20.15 10.72
N GLN A 49 -8.56 -20.26 9.57
CA GLN A 49 -9.11 -19.08 8.89
C GLN A 49 -10.10 -18.32 9.79
N GLU A 50 -10.91 -19.02 10.58
CA GLU A 50 -11.85 -18.43 11.53
C GLU A 50 -11.14 -17.57 12.60
N LEU A 51 -9.99 -18.01 13.12
CA LEU A 51 -9.21 -17.22 14.06
C LEU A 51 -8.57 -16.00 13.40
N LEU A 52 -8.12 -16.13 12.15
CA LEU A 52 -7.60 -15.01 11.38
C LEU A 52 -8.67 -13.95 11.16
N ASP A 53 -9.86 -14.37 10.77
CA ASP A 53 -11.02 -13.50 10.53
C ASP A 53 -11.40 -12.78 11.82
N GLY A 54 -11.50 -13.51 12.94
CA GLY A 54 -11.80 -12.92 14.25
C GLY A 54 -10.77 -11.90 14.73
N ILE A 55 -9.47 -12.12 14.47
CA ILE A 55 -8.43 -11.13 14.79
C ILE A 55 -8.61 -9.88 13.94
N ILE A 56 -8.84 -10.04 12.63
CA ILE A 56 -8.96 -8.93 11.69
C ILE A 56 -10.21 -8.11 11.97
N ASP A 57 -11.34 -8.76 12.28
CA ASP A 57 -12.58 -8.11 12.66
C ASP A 57 -12.41 -7.33 13.97
N ALA A 58 -11.74 -7.92 14.97
CA ALA A 58 -11.44 -7.22 16.22
C ALA A 58 -10.58 -5.98 15.99
N VAL A 59 -9.53 -6.08 15.16
CA VAL A 59 -8.68 -4.93 14.79
C VAL A 59 -9.49 -3.87 14.04
N ALA A 60 -10.35 -4.27 13.12
CA ALA A 60 -11.19 -3.35 12.36
C ALA A 60 -12.17 -2.59 13.26
N ILE A 61 -12.76 -3.25 14.26
CA ILE A 61 -13.64 -2.61 15.25
C ILE A 61 -12.87 -1.57 16.05
N LEU A 62 -11.67 -1.91 16.53
CA LEU A 62 -10.82 -0.98 17.27
C LEU A 62 -10.44 0.25 16.43
N ASP A 63 -10.06 0.05 15.17
CA ASP A 63 -9.76 1.16 14.26
C ASP A 63 -11.00 2.07 14.11
N ILE A 64 -12.21 1.53 13.95
CA ILE A 64 -13.45 2.33 13.82
C ILE A 64 -13.76 3.15 15.08
N GLU A 65 -13.55 2.59 16.27
CA GLU A 65 -13.80 3.28 17.53
C GLU A 65 -12.77 4.40 17.80
N GLU A 66 -11.54 4.23 17.33
CA GLU A 66 -10.45 5.18 17.50
C GLU A 66 -10.46 6.30 16.41
N ASP A 67 -11.10 6.06 15.27
CA ASP A 67 -11.09 6.93 14.08
C ASP A 67 -11.93 8.22 14.17
N TYR A 68 -12.23 8.70 15.38
CA TYR A 68 -13.02 9.92 15.59
C TYR A 68 -12.35 11.18 14.99
N TYR A 69 -11.06 11.13 14.62
CA TYR A 69 -10.33 12.33 14.15
C TYR A 69 -9.48 12.21 12.87
N ASP A 70 -9.05 11.03 12.38
CA ASP A 70 -8.09 10.98 11.24
C ASP A 70 -8.47 10.05 10.06
N GLY A 71 -9.65 9.42 10.09
CA GLY A 71 -10.24 8.70 8.94
C GLY A 71 -9.32 7.65 8.31
N GLY A 72 -8.41 7.10 9.10
CA GLY A 72 -7.39 6.16 8.68
C GLY A 72 -7.54 4.85 9.43
N PHE A 73 -7.24 3.74 8.75
CA PHE A 73 -7.20 2.42 9.37
C PHE A 73 -5.74 1.97 9.58
N PRO A 74 -4.96 2.60 10.48
CA PRO A 74 -3.53 2.32 10.62
C PRO A 74 -3.28 0.87 11.03
N SER A 75 -4.12 0.30 11.90
CA SER A 75 -3.93 -1.05 12.42
C SER A 75 -4.31 -2.10 11.38
N ILE A 76 -5.43 -1.92 10.67
CA ILE A 76 -5.81 -2.85 9.59
C ILE A 76 -4.81 -2.80 8.42
N CYS A 77 -4.25 -1.62 8.13
CA CYS A 77 -3.19 -1.46 7.14
C CYS A 77 -1.95 -2.27 7.56
N ALA A 78 -1.51 -2.13 8.81
CA ALA A 78 -0.38 -2.89 9.34
C ALA A 78 -0.65 -4.41 9.29
N CYS A 79 -1.84 -4.83 9.71
CA CYS A 79 -2.31 -6.22 9.64
C CYS A 79 -2.21 -6.80 8.22
N SER A 80 -2.62 -6.05 7.21
CA SER A 80 -2.56 -6.49 5.80
C SER A 80 -1.13 -6.77 5.31
N LEU A 81 -0.10 -6.23 5.97
CA LEU A 81 1.30 -6.37 5.60
C LEU A 81 2.01 -7.53 6.31
N VAL A 82 1.43 -8.10 7.38
CA VAL A 82 2.08 -9.15 8.18
C VAL A 82 2.28 -10.43 7.36
N PHE A 83 1.24 -10.87 6.63
CA PHE A 83 1.35 -11.95 5.64
C PHE A 83 0.12 -12.01 4.71
N ARG A 84 0.21 -12.84 3.66
CA ARG A 84 -0.79 -12.92 2.59
C ARG A 84 -2.22 -13.28 3.02
N GLY A 85 -2.38 -14.10 4.06
CA GLY A 85 -3.70 -14.49 4.57
C GLY A 85 -4.43 -13.34 5.26
N PHE A 86 -3.70 -12.46 5.94
CA PHE A 86 -4.30 -11.24 6.47
C PHE A 86 -4.69 -10.29 5.34
N LEU A 87 -3.85 -10.14 4.30
CA LEU A 87 -4.15 -9.26 3.18
C LEU A 87 -5.51 -9.57 2.51
N SER A 88 -5.87 -10.85 2.32
CA SER A 88 -7.14 -11.19 1.68
C SER A 88 -8.34 -10.70 2.48
N GLN A 89 -8.28 -10.82 3.81
CA GLN A 89 -9.41 -10.48 4.69
C GLN A 89 -9.40 -9.00 5.06
N SER A 90 -8.23 -8.40 5.28
CA SER A 90 -8.10 -6.97 5.51
C SER A 90 -8.59 -6.14 4.32
N ARG A 91 -8.58 -6.67 3.08
CA ARG A 91 -9.14 -5.97 1.91
C ARG A 91 -10.61 -5.62 2.06
N TRP A 92 -11.40 -6.50 2.67
CA TRP A 92 -12.81 -6.23 2.92
C TRP A 92 -12.95 -4.96 3.75
N HIS A 93 -12.27 -4.92 4.89
CA HIS A 93 -12.29 -3.76 5.79
C HIS A 93 -11.67 -2.50 5.16
N LEU A 94 -10.50 -2.61 4.54
CA LEU A 94 -9.77 -1.51 3.90
C LEU A 94 -10.54 -0.81 2.78
N PHE A 95 -11.29 -1.59 1.98
CA PHE A 95 -11.96 -1.06 0.80
C PHE A 95 -13.48 -0.94 0.97
N SER A 96 -14.06 -1.46 2.06
CA SER A 96 -15.49 -1.34 2.39
C SER A 96 -15.97 0.11 2.37
N LYS A 97 -15.19 1.01 2.96
CA LYS A 97 -15.53 2.42 3.09
C LYS A 97 -14.39 3.27 2.57
N ILE A 98 -14.61 3.91 1.43
CA ILE A 98 -13.65 4.82 0.83
C ILE A 98 -14.15 6.24 1.04
N SER A 99 -13.41 7.02 1.82
CA SER A 99 -13.67 8.46 1.95
C SER A 99 -12.68 9.26 1.09
N ILE A 100 -13.20 10.12 0.22
CA ILE A 100 -12.41 11.06 -0.57
C ILE A 100 -12.83 12.46 -0.19
N GLY A 101 -11.92 13.21 0.40
CA GLY A 101 -12.15 14.59 0.79
C GLY A 101 -11.64 14.90 2.19
N CYS A 102 -11.95 16.11 2.62
CA CYS A 102 -11.29 16.79 3.73
C CYS A 102 -11.32 15.96 5.03
N LEU A 103 -10.15 15.53 5.49
CA LEU A 103 -9.93 15.18 6.90
C LEU A 103 -10.10 16.47 7.72
N ALA A 104 -10.70 16.37 8.90
CA ALA A 104 -11.25 17.49 9.67
C ALA A 104 -10.24 18.63 9.98
N HIS A 105 -8.94 18.39 9.80
CA HIS A 105 -7.86 19.30 10.15
C HIS A 105 -7.01 19.83 8.99
N VAL A 106 -7.20 19.34 7.76
CA VAL A 106 -6.41 19.78 6.59
C VAL A 106 -7.35 20.29 5.52
N GLN A 107 -7.33 21.59 5.24
CA GLN A 107 -8.10 22.19 4.16
C GLN A 107 -7.76 21.51 2.83
N GLU A 108 -8.61 20.57 2.41
CA GLU A 108 -8.40 19.82 1.19
C GLU A 108 -8.82 20.68 0.00
N THR A 109 -7.89 20.88 -0.92
CA THR A 109 -8.16 21.60 -2.16
C THR A 109 -8.85 20.66 -3.15
N VAL A 110 -9.71 21.21 -4.00
CA VAL A 110 -10.34 20.47 -5.12
C VAL A 110 -9.30 19.64 -5.90
N SER A 111 -8.10 20.20 -6.11
CA SER A 111 -6.99 19.51 -6.78
C SER A 111 -6.56 18.21 -6.09
N ARG A 112 -6.51 18.15 -4.76
CA ARG A 112 -6.15 16.92 -4.04
C ARG A 112 -7.22 15.86 -4.18
N SER A 113 -8.49 16.23 -4.05
CA SER A 113 -9.60 15.28 -4.19
C SER A 113 -9.66 14.71 -5.61
N LEU A 114 -9.42 15.53 -6.63
CA LEU A 114 -9.30 15.06 -8.03
C LEU A 114 -8.14 14.06 -8.22
N GLU A 115 -6.98 14.30 -7.60
CA GLU A 115 -5.86 13.35 -7.67
C GLU A 115 -6.17 12.03 -6.94
N ARG A 116 -6.90 12.07 -5.81
CA ARG A 116 -7.37 10.86 -5.12
C ARG A 116 -8.36 10.08 -5.97
N ILE A 117 -9.30 10.75 -6.65
CA ILE A 117 -10.25 10.11 -7.57
C ILE A 117 -9.53 9.45 -8.74
N LYS A 118 -8.57 10.14 -9.37
CA LYS A 118 -7.74 9.54 -10.42
C LYS A 118 -6.99 8.32 -9.90
N SER A 119 -6.41 8.41 -8.72
CA SER A 119 -5.68 7.30 -8.10
C SER A 119 -6.60 6.10 -7.85
N LEU A 120 -7.80 6.33 -7.29
CA LEU A 120 -8.81 5.29 -7.09
C LEU A 120 -9.20 4.65 -8.41
N TYR A 121 -9.47 5.45 -9.45
CA TYR A 121 -9.78 4.93 -10.78
C TYR A 121 -8.67 4.02 -11.33
N TYR A 122 -7.40 4.42 -11.18
CA TYR A 122 -6.28 3.58 -11.62
C TYR A 122 -6.15 2.30 -10.80
N ILE A 123 -6.39 2.35 -9.48
CA ILE A 123 -6.41 1.17 -8.61
C ILE A 123 -7.51 0.20 -9.08
N MET A 124 -8.74 0.66 -9.27
CA MET A 124 -9.86 -0.14 -9.76
C MET A 124 -9.61 -0.67 -11.17
N LYS A 125 -8.97 0.11 -12.05
CA LYS A 125 -8.62 -0.34 -13.40
C LYS A 125 -7.58 -1.46 -13.38
N ARG A 126 -6.60 -1.38 -12.48
CA ARG A 126 -5.50 -2.35 -12.38
C ARG A 126 -5.90 -3.62 -11.63
N ASN A 127 -6.80 -3.49 -10.65
CA ASN A 127 -7.38 -4.59 -9.92
C ASN A 127 -8.91 -4.44 -9.83
N PRO A 128 -9.65 -4.94 -10.85
CA PRO A 128 -11.10 -4.83 -10.90
C PRO A 128 -11.81 -5.53 -9.74
N GLN A 129 -11.17 -6.49 -9.07
CA GLN A 129 -11.78 -7.19 -7.92
C GLN A 129 -12.00 -6.28 -6.72
N ILE A 130 -11.29 -5.14 -6.63
CA ILE A 130 -11.46 -4.17 -5.54
C ILE A 130 -12.89 -3.61 -5.51
N VAL A 131 -13.53 -3.49 -6.67
CA VAL A 131 -14.90 -3.00 -6.79
C VAL A 131 -15.87 -3.82 -5.93
N ALA A 132 -15.70 -5.14 -5.89
CA ALA A 132 -16.56 -6.04 -5.10
C ALA A 132 -16.44 -5.83 -3.59
N TYR A 133 -15.40 -5.10 -3.14
CA TYR A 133 -15.20 -4.78 -1.74
C TYR A 133 -15.74 -3.39 -1.37
N ILE A 134 -16.06 -2.52 -2.34
CA ILE A 134 -16.52 -1.15 -2.06
C ILE A 134 -18.01 -1.19 -1.72
N GLN A 135 -18.35 -0.86 -0.48
CA GLN A 135 -19.74 -0.75 -0.01
C GLN A 135 -20.19 0.71 0.08
N GLU A 136 -19.27 1.58 0.50
CA GLU A 136 -19.54 2.99 0.72
C GLU A 136 -18.44 3.84 0.09
N LEU A 137 -18.84 4.79 -0.77
CA LEU A 137 -17.95 5.80 -1.32
C LEU A 137 -18.46 7.17 -0.87
N THR A 138 -17.75 7.77 0.09
CA THR A 138 -18.14 9.04 0.70
C THR A 138 -17.25 10.16 0.19
N LEU A 139 -17.88 11.17 -0.42
CA LEU A 139 -17.22 12.39 -0.87
C LEU A 139 -17.43 13.50 0.16
N LYS A 140 -16.34 13.98 0.77
CA LYS A 140 -16.36 15.11 1.70
C LYS A 140 -15.92 16.38 0.97
N THR A 141 -16.86 17.23 0.59
CA THR A 141 -16.56 18.50 -0.09
C THR A 141 -16.93 19.70 0.76
N ALA A 142 -16.19 20.79 0.58
CA ALA A 142 -16.54 22.07 1.20
C ALA A 142 -17.84 22.59 0.58
N PRO A 143 -18.73 23.21 1.38
CA PRO A 143 -19.98 23.77 0.88
C PRO A 143 -19.70 24.84 -0.19
N GLY A 144 -20.38 24.74 -1.33
CA GLY A 144 -20.37 25.76 -2.39
C GLY A 144 -19.51 25.48 -3.63
N ASN A 145 -18.74 24.38 -3.69
CA ASN A 145 -17.96 24.02 -4.88
C ASN A 145 -18.00 22.52 -5.16
N ASN A 146 -19.17 22.02 -5.54
CA ASN A 146 -19.41 20.59 -5.84
C ASN A 146 -19.56 20.31 -7.35
N THR A 147 -19.46 21.34 -8.20
CA THR A 147 -19.63 21.21 -9.66
C THR A 147 -18.57 20.28 -10.28
N TRP A 148 -17.35 20.30 -9.75
CA TRP A 148 -16.28 19.42 -10.23
C TRP A 148 -16.58 17.93 -10.07
N ILE A 149 -17.42 17.54 -9.09
CA ILE A 149 -17.76 16.13 -8.85
C ILE A 149 -18.53 15.57 -10.05
N THR A 150 -19.53 16.30 -10.52
CA THR A 150 -20.37 15.85 -11.62
C THR A 150 -19.66 16.01 -12.96
N GLU A 151 -18.69 16.91 -13.10
CA GLU A 151 -17.95 17.15 -14.34
C GLU A 151 -16.74 16.22 -14.53
N ASP A 152 -16.15 15.70 -13.45
CA ASP A 152 -14.94 14.90 -13.55
C ASP A 152 -15.19 13.55 -14.27
N PRO A 153 -14.48 13.27 -15.38
CA PRO A 153 -14.70 12.05 -16.16
C PRO A 153 -14.21 10.78 -15.44
N TYR A 154 -13.26 10.87 -14.50
CA TYR A 154 -12.78 9.71 -13.76
C TYR A 154 -13.79 9.30 -12.69
N PHE A 155 -14.40 10.26 -12.01
CA PHE A 155 -15.44 10.01 -11.03
C PHE A 155 -16.65 9.35 -11.68
N ARG A 156 -17.12 9.85 -12.83
CA ARG A 156 -18.19 9.19 -13.60
C ARG A 156 -17.86 7.74 -13.97
N ARG A 157 -16.61 7.47 -14.33
CA ARG A 157 -16.14 6.10 -14.66
C ARG A 157 -16.02 5.19 -13.44
N ILE A 158 -15.75 5.75 -12.26
CA ILE A 158 -15.79 5.02 -11.00
C ILE A 158 -17.23 4.63 -10.71
N LEU A 159 -18.17 5.58 -10.74
CA LEU A 159 -19.58 5.33 -10.49
C LEU A 159 -20.19 4.32 -11.46
N ALA A 160 -19.82 4.36 -12.74
CA ALA A 160 -20.31 3.40 -13.75
C ALA A 160 -19.78 1.96 -13.55
N ARG A 161 -18.84 1.75 -12.61
CA ARG A 161 -18.22 0.45 -12.32
C ARG A 161 -18.59 -0.09 -10.94
N LEU A 162 -19.11 0.76 -10.05
CA LEU A 162 -19.68 0.36 -8.78
C LEU A 162 -21.09 -0.19 -9.04
#